data_AF-A0A2K3MHT6-F1
#
_entry.id   AF-A0A2K3MHT6-F1
#
_cell.length_a   1.000
_cell.length_b   1.000
_cell.length_c   1.000
_cell.angle_alpha   90.00
_cell.angle_beta   90.00
_cell.angle_gamma   90.00
#
_symmetry.space_group_name_H-M   'P 1'
#
loop_
_entity.id
_entity.type
_entity.pdbx_description
1 polymer ?
#
loop_
_entity_poly.entity_id
_entity_poly.type
_entity_poly.pdbx_seq_one_letter_code
_entity_poly.pdbx_strand_id
1 'polypeptide(L)'
;MLEVGNGGMSTEEYRSHFSIWALAKAPLLVGCDIRAMDSTTYELISNSEVIAVNQDRLGVQGKKVKSNNDLEVWAGPLSENKVALILWNRSSSKATVTASWCDIGLKPEAIVDARDLWE
;
A
#
# COMPACT_ATOMS: atom_id res chain seq x y z
N MET A 1 11.33 3.26 10.84
CA MET A 1 11.53 1.83 10.58
C MET A 1 10.16 1.18 10.52
N LEU A 2 10.06 -0.04 9.99
CA LEU A 2 8.80 -0.79 9.93
C LEU A 2 8.57 -1.48 11.28
N GLU A 3 7.34 -1.40 11.80
CA GLU A 3 6.91 -2.04 13.05
C GLU A 3 6.28 -3.42 12.84
N VAL A 4 6.24 -3.89 11.58
CA VAL A 4 5.64 -5.18 11.19
C VAL A 4 6.27 -6.32 11.99
N GLY A 5 5.46 -7.00 12.81
CA GLY A 5 5.88 -8.13 13.65
C GLY A 5 6.24 -7.78 15.11
N ASN A 6 6.10 -6.52 15.54
CA ASN A 6 6.39 -6.11 16.93
C ASN A 6 5.20 -6.29 17.92
N GLY A 7 4.10 -6.92 17.49
CA GLY A 7 2.95 -7.30 18.33
C GLY A 7 1.99 -6.18 18.73
N GLY A 8 2.26 -4.92 18.36
CA GLY A 8 1.44 -3.76 18.72
C GLY A 8 0.26 -3.47 17.78
N MET A 9 0.12 -4.22 16.70
CA MET A 9 -0.91 -4.03 15.66
C MET A 9 -1.43 -5.38 15.17
N SER A 10 -2.64 -5.38 14.64
CA SER A 10 -3.22 -6.49 13.90
C SER A 10 -2.54 -6.70 12.54
N THR A 11 -2.77 -7.85 11.92
CA THR A 11 -2.27 -8.17 10.57
C THR A 11 -2.72 -7.15 9.53
N GLU A 12 -3.97 -6.68 9.59
CA GLU A 12 -4.51 -5.71 8.62
C GLU A 12 -3.90 -4.31 8.80
N GLU A 13 -3.64 -3.91 10.05
CA GLU A 13 -2.91 -2.68 10.35
C GLU A 13 -1.47 -2.77 9.85
N TYR A 14 -0.78 -3.91 10.02
CA TYR A 14 0.55 -4.14 9.46
C TYR A 14 0.57 -4.14 7.93
N ARG A 15 -0.42 -4.77 7.29
CA ARG A 15 -0.59 -4.74 5.83
C ARG A 15 -0.75 -3.31 5.33
N SER A 16 -1.57 -2.51 6.01
CA SER A 16 -1.77 -1.09 5.70
C SER A 16 -0.48 -0.28 5.89
N HIS A 17 0.20 -0.49 7.03
CA HIS A 17 1.48 0.15 7.36
C HIS A 17 2.54 -0.12 6.28
N PHE A 18 2.74 -1.39 5.92
CA PHE A 18 3.72 -1.77 4.89
C PHE A 18 3.34 -1.20 3.51
N SER A 19 2.07 -1.31 3.12
CA SER A 19 1.58 -0.79 1.83
C SER A 19 1.77 0.72 1.70
N ILE A 20 1.43 1.49 2.74
CA ILE A 20 1.61 2.96 2.74
C ILE A 20 3.09 3.33 2.70
N TRP A 21 3.96 2.66 3.47
CA TRP A 21 5.41 2.88 3.41
C TRP A 21 5.97 2.59 2.01
N ALA A 22 5.51 1.50 1.39
CA ALA A 22 5.92 1.11 0.05
C ALA A 22 5.48 2.16 -0.99
N LEU A 23 4.21 2.54 -1.00
CA LEU A 23 3.66 3.52 -1.93
C LEU A 23 4.34 4.89 -1.76
N ALA A 24 4.56 5.31 -0.51
CA ALA A 24 5.18 6.58 -0.17
C ALA A 24 6.70 6.63 -0.44
N LYS A 25 7.29 5.56 -1.00
CA LYS A 25 8.74 5.44 -1.28
C LYS A 25 9.59 5.66 -0.02
N ALA A 26 9.05 5.29 1.14
CA ALA A 26 9.78 5.35 2.39
C ALA A 26 10.84 4.22 2.43
N PRO A 27 11.94 4.39 3.18
CA PRO A 27 12.87 3.30 3.44
C PRO A 27 12.18 2.11 4.13
N LEU A 28 12.26 0.92 3.52
CA LEU A 28 11.71 -0.33 4.05
C LEU A 28 12.72 -1.03 4.97
N LEU A 29 13.00 -0.42 6.12
CA LEU A 29 13.91 -0.97 7.13
C LEU A 29 13.14 -1.85 8.12
N VAL A 30 13.37 -3.16 8.10
CA VAL A 30 12.76 -4.13 9.04
C VAL A 30 13.17 -3.80 10.47
N GLY A 31 12.18 -3.63 11.35
CA GLY A 31 12.38 -3.24 12.75
C GLY A 31 12.05 -4.32 13.79
N CYS A 32 11.67 -5.53 13.37
CA CYS A 32 11.32 -6.64 14.26
C CYS A 32 12.47 -7.67 14.41
N ASP A 33 12.33 -8.61 15.35
CA ASP A 33 13.32 -9.70 15.52
C ASP A 33 13.17 -10.75 14.41
N ILE A 34 14.03 -10.64 13.40
CA ILE A 34 14.03 -11.55 12.25
C ILE A 34 14.30 -13.02 12.61
N ARG A 35 14.85 -13.31 13.79
CA ARG A 35 15.15 -14.67 14.24
C ARG A 35 13.93 -15.38 14.82
N ALA A 36 12.90 -14.61 15.19
CA ALA A 36 11.69 -15.09 15.86
C ALA A 36 10.42 -14.64 15.10
N MET A 37 10.55 -14.34 13.80
CA MET A 37 9.46 -13.89 12.95
C MET A 37 8.47 -15.03 12.66
N ASP A 38 7.17 -14.75 12.78
CA ASP A 38 6.13 -15.69 12.38
C ASP A 38 5.87 -15.65 10.86
N SER A 39 5.13 -16.64 10.35
CA SER A 39 4.84 -16.76 8.92
C SER A 39 4.07 -15.55 8.38
N THR A 40 3.12 -15.02 9.16
CA THR A 40 2.31 -13.86 8.79
C THR A 40 3.19 -12.62 8.59
N THR A 41 4.09 -12.33 9.52
CA THR A 41 5.04 -11.21 9.43
C THR A 41 5.95 -11.38 8.23
N TYR A 42 6.46 -12.59 8.01
CA TYR A 42 7.31 -12.92 6.87
C TYR A 42 6.57 -12.70 5.54
N GLU A 43 5.35 -13.21 5.39
CA GLU A 43 4.51 -13.02 4.20
C GLU A 43 4.28 -11.53 3.91
N LEU A 44 4.01 -10.72 4.94
CA LEU A 44 3.82 -9.28 4.77
C LEU A 44 5.08 -8.58 4.23
N ILE A 45 6.24 -8.79 4.86
CA ILE A 45 7.46 -8.04 4.50
C ILE A 45 8.18 -8.62 3.28
N SER A 46 7.88 -9.85 2.88
CA SER A 46 8.48 -10.54 1.73
C SER A 46 7.68 -10.37 0.44
N ASN A 47 6.54 -9.68 0.47
CA ASN A 47 5.68 -9.49 -0.70
C ASN A 47 6.43 -8.72 -1.82
N SER A 48 6.85 -9.45 -2.83
CA SER A 48 7.68 -8.92 -3.92
C SER A 48 6.95 -7.90 -4.79
N GLU A 49 5.62 -7.99 -4.94
CA GLU A 49 4.84 -7.04 -5.73
C GLU A 49 4.71 -5.69 -5.01
N VAL A 50 4.49 -5.70 -3.69
CA VAL A 50 4.47 -4.48 -2.88
C VAL A 50 5.87 -3.85 -2.78
N ILE A 51 6.93 -4.66 -2.65
CA ILE A 51 8.31 -4.17 -2.72
C ILE A 51 8.60 -3.55 -4.09
N ALA A 52 8.12 -4.15 -5.19
CA ALA A 52 8.30 -3.61 -6.53
C ALA A 52 7.66 -2.22 -6.69
N VAL A 53 6.52 -1.96 -6.04
CA VAL A 53 5.95 -0.61 -5.95
C VAL A 53 6.92 0.35 -5.26
N ASN A 54 7.54 -0.04 -4.15
CA ASN A 54 8.51 0.80 -3.45
C ASN A 54 9.78 1.06 -4.28
N GLN A 55 10.25 0.05 -4.99
CA GLN A 55 11.49 0.06 -5.78
C GLN A 55 11.28 0.47 -7.24
N ASP A 56 10.08 0.94 -7.60
CA ASP A 56 9.77 1.35 -8.95
C ASP A 56 10.75 2.42 -9.45
N ARG A 57 11.24 2.24 -10.69
CA ARG A 57 12.29 3.09 -11.29
C ARG A 57 11.89 4.55 -11.47
N LEU A 58 10.59 4.85 -11.54
CA LEU A 58 10.12 6.23 -11.61
C LEU A 58 10.38 6.96 -10.30
N GLY A 59 10.45 6.25 -9.17
CA GLY A 59 10.84 6.80 -7.87
C GLY A 59 9.88 7.88 -7.33
N VAL A 60 8.67 7.99 -7.87
CA VAL A 60 7.70 9.00 -7.46
C VAL A 60 6.96 8.53 -6.22
N GLN A 61 6.98 9.36 -5.18
CA GLN A 61 6.21 9.15 -3.96
C GLN A 61 4.71 9.23 -4.25
N GLY A 62 3.96 8.19 -3.89
CA GLY A 62 2.51 8.24 -3.88
C GLY A 62 1.99 9.11 -2.73
N LYS A 63 0.77 9.64 -2.92
CA LYS A 63 0.16 10.61 -2.01
C LYS A 63 -1.32 10.31 -1.80
N LYS A 64 -1.87 10.86 -0.74
CA LYS A 64 -3.33 10.86 -0.53
C LYS A 64 -3.99 11.71 -1.62
N VAL A 65 -4.92 11.12 -2.36
CA VAL A 65 -5.66 11.80 -3.44
C VAL A 65 -7.11 12.06 -3.07
N LYS A 66 -7.66 11.29 -2.12
CA LYS A 66 -9.02 11.48 -1.59
C LYS A 66 -9.07 11.12 -0.11
N SER A 67 -9.85 11.88 0.65
CA SER A 67 -10.10 11.64 2.07
C SER A 67 -11.56 11.95 2.37
N ASN A 68 -12.29 10.98 2.91
CA ASN A 68 -13.64 11.16 3.44
C ASN A 68 -13.70 10.54 4.83
N ASN A 69 -13.57 11.38 5.86
CA ASN A 69 -13.36 10.94 7.24
C ASN A 69 -12.19 9.93 7.31
N ASP A 70 -12.46 8.72 7.78
CA ASP A 70 -11.49 7.63 7.93
C ASP A 70 -11.27 6.82 6.64
N LEU A 71 -11.93 7.15 5.53
CA LEU A 71 -11.81 6.44 4.26
C LEU A 71 -10.92 7.24 3.31
N GLU A 72 -9.78 6.66 2.96
CA GLU A 72 -8.75 7.33 2.18
C GLU A 72 -8.44 6.59 0.89
N VAL A 73 -8.09 7.35 -0.14
CA VAL A 73 -7.50 6.83 -1.37
C VAL A 73 -6.11 7.43 -1.51
N TRP A 74 -5.13 6.58 -1.70
CA TRP A 74 -3.76 6.97 -2.00
C TRP A 74 -3.37 6.45 -3.38
N ALA A 75 -2.67 7.26 -4.15
CA ALA A 75 -2.20 6.85 -5.46
C ALA A 75 -0.86 7.49 -5.83
N GLY A 76 -0.16 6.87 -6.76
CA GLY A 76 1.08 7.39 -7.35
C GLY A 76 1.36 6.73 -8.70
N PRO A 77 1.93 7.48 -9.66
CA PRO A 77 2.37 6.89 -10.91
C PRO A 77 3.55 5.95 -10.67
N LEU A 78 3.61 4.90 -11.48
CA LEU A 78 4.74 3.99 -11.59
C LEU A 78 5.33 4.08 -13.00
N SER A 79 6.46 3.40 -13.20
CA SER A 79 7.02 3.17 -14.52
C SER A 79 6.01 2.48 -15.45
N GLU A 80 6.24 2.59 -16.77
CA GLU A 80 5.41 1.96 -17.81
C GLU A 80 3.94 2.43 -17.80
N ASN A 81 3.69 3.68 -17.37
CA ASN A 81 2.34 4.28 -17.29
C ASN A 81 1.38 3.51 -16.36
N LYS A 82 1.90 2.73 -15.41
CA LYS A 82 1.09 2.07 -14.38
C LYS A 82 0.78 3.05 -13.24
N VAL A 83 -0.23 2.71 -12.44
CA VAL A 83 -0.61 3.47 -11.24
C VAL A 83 -0.68 2.52 -10.06
N ALA A 84 -0.03 2.87 -8.96
CA ALA A 84 -0.23 2.20 -7.68
C ALA A 84 -1.40 2.88 -6.95
N LEU A 85 -2.30 2.07 -6.37
CA LEU A 85 -3.50 2.52 -5.68
C LEU A 85 -3.62 1.80 -4.34
N ILE A 86 -3.96 2.53 -3.27
CA ILE A 86 -4.37 1.97 -1.98
C ILE A 86 -5.73 2.55 -1.61
N LEU A 87 -6.66 1.66 -1.28
CA LEU A 87 -7.95 1.98 -0.67
C LEU A 87 -7.83 1.68 0.83
N TRP A 88 -7.73 2.72 1.65
CA TRP A 88 -7.43 2.56 3.07
C TRP A 88 -8.62 2.95 3.94
N ASN A 89 -9.12 1.99 4.69
CA ASN A 89 -10.12 2.20 5.73
C ASN A 89 -9.43 2.29 7.10
N ARG A 90 -9.46 3.48 7.71
CA ARG A 90 -8.88 3.77 9.03
C ARG A 90 -9.91 3.67 10.16
N SER A 91 -11.16 3.36 9.84
CA SER A 91 -12.24 3.25 10.84
C SER A 91 -12.21 1.88 11.53
N SER A 92 -12.99 1.75 12.60
CA SER A 92 -13.10 0.50 13.36
C SER A 92 -14.12 -0.49 12.78
N SER A 93 -14.71 -0.22 11.61
CA SER A 93 -15.74 -1.07 10.99
C SER A 93 -15.52 -1.24 9.50
N LYS A 94 -16.12 -2.27 8.90
CA LYS A 94 -16.03 -2.51 7.45
C LYS A 94 -16.73 -1.39 6.69
N ALA A 95 -16.08 -0.89 5.64
CA ALA A 95 -16.62 0.18 4.80
C ALA A 95 -16.16 0.00 3.35
N THR A 96 -16.98 0.48 2.42
CA THR A 96 -16.62 0.53 1.00
C THR A 96 -15.85 1.82 0.71
N VAL A 97 -14.70 1.68 0.05
CA VAL A 97 -13.89 2.81 -0.43
C VAL A 97 -13.88 2.77 -1.96
N THR A 98 -14.07 3.92 -2.61
CA THR A 98 -14.11 4.02 -4.08
C THR A 98 -13.17 5.10 -4.56
N ALA A 99 -12.23 4.69 -5.43
CA ALA A 99 -11.38 5.57 -6.21
C ALA A 99 -11.99 5.80 -7.59
N SER A 100 -12.11 7.07 -8.00
CA SER A 100 -12.52 7.42 -9.36
C SER A 100 -11.26 7.54 -10.23
N TRP A 101 -11.36 7.27 -11.54
CA TRP A 101 -10.22 7.39 -12.46
C TRP A 101 -9.54 8.76 -12.40
N CYS A 102 -10.34 9.83 -12.34
CA CYS A 102 -9.84 11.19 -12.21
C CYS A 102 -9.03 11.42 -10.93
N ASP A 103 -9.35 10.74 -9.83
CA ASP A 103 -8.65 10.88 -8.54
C ASP A 103 -7.22 10.33 -8.64
N ILE A 104 -7.02 9.31 -9.48
CA ILE A 104 -5.76 8.54 -9.58
C ILE A 104 -4.95 8.87 -10.85
N GLY A 105 -5.32 9.94 -11.55
CA GLY A 105 -4.61 10.42 -12.73
C GLY A 105 -4.89 9.63 -14.02
N LEU A 106 -5.99 8.85 -14.04
CA LEU A 106 -6.46 8.16 -15.24
C LEU A 106 -7.60 8.93 -15.91
N LYS A 107 -7.74 8.73 -17.22
CA LYS A 107 -8.88 9.25 -17.98
C LYS A 107 -10.13 8.41 -17.67
N PRO A 108 -11.35 8.98 -17.65
CA PRO A 108 -12.58 8.24 -17.40
C PRO A 108 -12.80 7.04 -18.34
N GLU A 109 -12.32 7.12 -19.58
CA GLU A 109 -12.47 6.11 -20.61
C GLU A 109 -11.33 5.07 -20.62
N ALA A 110 -10.37 5.17 -19.69
CA ALA A 110 -9.26 4.24 -19.61
C ALA A 110 -9.75 2.82 -19.25
N ILE A 111 -9.30 1.85 -20.04
CA ILE A 111 -9.44 0.42 -19.75
C ILE A 111 -8.10 -0.04 -19.18
N VAL A 112 -8.14 -0.65 -17.99
CA VAL A 112 -6.95 -1.12 -17.27
C VAL A 112 -7.21 -2.53 -16.74
N ASP A 113 -6.15 -3.31 -16.66
CA ASP A 113 -6.14 -4.54 -15.88
C ASP A 113 -5.72 -4.19 -14.45
N ALA A 114 -6.59 -4.49 -13.48
CA ALA A 114 -6.28 -4.30 -12.06
C ALA A 114 -5.68 -5.57 -11.48
N ARG A 115 -4.54 -5.43 -10.78
CA ARG A 115 -3.87 -6.50 -10.03
C ARG A 115 -3.96 -6.18 -8.55
N ASP A 116 -4.58 -7.06 -7.76
CA ASP A 116 -4.44 -7.03 -6.31
C ASP A 116 -3.04 -7.55 -5.95
N LEU A 117 -2.26 -6.74 -5.23
CA LEU A 117 -0.88 -7.08 -4.87
C LEU A 117 -0.81 -7.98 -3.63
N TRP A 118 -1.92 -8.20 -2.94
CA TRP A 118 -2.02 -9.04 -1.75
C TRP A 118 -2.71 -10.38 -1.99
N GLU A 119 -3.04 -10.72 -3.26
CA GLU A 119 -3.67 -11.99 -3.69
C GLU A 119 -2.92 -12.72 -4.81
#